data_AF-A0A1D2I8V6-F1
#
_entry.id   AF-A0A1D2I8V6-F1
#
_cell.length_a   1.000
_cell.length_b   1.000
_cell.length_c   1.000
_cell.angle_alpha   90.00
_cell.angle_beta   90.00
_cell.angle_gamma   90.00
#
_symmetry.space_group_name_H-M   'P 1'
#
loop_
_entity.id
_entity.type
_entity.pdbx_description
1 polymer ?
#
loop_
_entity_poly.entity_id
_entity_poly.type
_entity_poly.pdbx_seq_one_letter_code
_entity_poly.pdbx_strand_id
1 'polypeptide(L)'
;MTVLRHSVSVLALEPDRLQELTGLIFDLAESTRAQGEEILLEDGQPVEDVRLVEGRHLRPGARYELSEAGATDQVALLVREWQRRSAIAVEQLLVSDDATVRMTLRLRTPDRPRLLEVEGRVRGPEGSGALRRGSGKARLDLAAWWAATGLAPGAPPAVRAPATARLKHRLGKARLCLRPRRADGGRWQVDVALTVRGRWLLRPVAAVALMVAGRPVRRGFRSAVEQAADAWNRSIGELLALTPDGLRAELKRQAAERTPEQPMGAPPP
;
A
#
# COMPACT_ATOMS: atom_id res chain seq x y z
N MET A 1 -14.58 18.16 15.41
CA MET A 1 -13.71 16.97 15.26
C MET A 1 -14.67 15.83 15.02
N THR A 2 -14.42 15.00 14.02
CA THR A 2 -15.38 13.98 13.61
C THR A 2 -14.70 12.63 13.67
N VAL A 3 -15.37 11.65 14.29
CA VAL A 3 -14.88 10.28 14.38
C VAL A 3 -15.88 9.36 13.68
N LEU A 4 -15.40 8.61 12.70
CA LEU A 4 -16.12 7.58 11.98
C LEU A 4 -15.53 6.22 12.39
N ARG A 5 -16.41 5.24 12.62
CA ARG A 5 -16.04 3.90 13.03
C ARG A 5 -16.85 2.89 12.23
N HIS A 6 -16.18 1.84 11.78
CA HIS A 6 -16.78 0.70 11.13
C HIS A 6 -15.87 -0.52 11.34
N SER A 7 -16.44 -1.71 11.41
CA SER A 7 -15.68 -2.95 11.59
C SER A 7 -15.99 -3.88 10.44
N VAL A 8 -14.95 -4.51 9.90
CA VAL A 8 -15.04 -5.41 8.74
C VAL A 8 -14.38 -6.74 9.04
N SER A 9 -14.83 -7.79 8.36
CA SER A 9 -14.22 -9.11 8.42
C SER A 9 -13.33 -9.34 7.21
N VAL A 10 -12.07 -9.68 7.45
CA VAL A 10 -11.07 -9.92 6.41
C VAL A 10 -10.40 -11.27 6.59
N LEU A 11 -9.91 -11.86 5.50
CA LEU A 11 -9.08 -13.07 5.57
C LEU A 11 -7.82 -12.79 6.41
N ALA A 12 -7.51 -13.73 7.29
CA ALA A 12 -6.31 -13.66 8.12
C ALA A 12 -5.08 -14.03 7.29
N LEU A 13 -4.03 -13.20 7.40
CA LEU A 13 -2.71 -13.52 6.87
C LEU A 13 -1.78 -13.86 8.03
N GLU A 14 -1.49 -15.13 8.21
CA GLU A 14 -0.67 -15.60 9.34
C GLU A 14 0.80 -15.16 9.19
N PRO A 15 1.54 -14.99 10.31
CA PRO A 15 2.91 -14.49 10.31
C PRO A 15 3.86 -15.29 9.41
N ASP A 16 3.79 -16.62 9.50
CA ASP A 16 4.67 -17.53 8.76
C ASP A 16 4.42 -17.42 7.26
N ARG A 17 3.15 -17.26 6.87
CA ARG A 17 2.78 -17.04 5.47
C ARG A 17 3.31 -15.70 4.98
N LEU A 18 3.15 -14.59 5.73
CA LEU A 18 3.73 -13.31 5.31
C LEU A 18 5.26 -13.40 5.18
N GLN A 19 5.92 -14.09 6.10
CA GLN A 19 7.36 -14.30 6.06
C GLN A 19 7.79 -15.06 4.80
N GLU A 20 7.10 -16.12 4.44
CA GLU A 20 7.34 -16.89 3.22
C GLU A 20 7.17 -16.03 1.95
N LEU A 21 6.06 -15.29 1.84
CA LEU A 21 5.80 -14.40 0.71
C LEU A 21 6.90 -13.36 0.55
N THR A 22 7.29 -12.75 1.66
CA THR A 22 8.32 -11.72 1.67
C THR A 22 9.67 -12.29 1.27
N GLY A 23 10.01 -13.49 1.75
CA GLY A 23 11.20 -14.23 1.34
C GLY A 23 11.22 -14.48 -0.17
N LEU A 24 10.13 -15.02 -0.73
CA LEU A 24 10.02 -15.33 -2.15
C LEU A 24 10.16 -14.09 -3.04
N ILE A 25 9.54 -12.96 -2.66
CA ILE A 25 9.64 -11.70 -3.40
C ILE A 25 11.09 -11.20 -3.43
N PHE A 26 11.80 -11.24 -2.29
CA PHE A 26 13.18 -10.77 -2.24
C PHE A 26 14.16 -11.74 -2.87
N ASP A 27 13.93 -13.05 -2.76
CA ASP A 27 14.71 -14.07 -3.47
C ASP A 27 14.60 -13.88 -4.98
N LEU A 28 13.38 -13.65 -5.49
CA LEU A 28 13.16 -13.38 -6.90
C LEU A 28 13.89 -12.10 -7.34
N ALA A 29 13.71 -11.00 -6.61
CA ALA A 29 14.41 -9.75 -6.92
C ALA A 29 15.93 -9.95 -6.95
N GLU A 30 16.51 -10.61 -5.94
CA GLU A 30 17.95 -10.84 -5.84
C GLU A 30 18.49 -11.86 -6.85
N SER A 31 17.64 -12.72 -7.40
CA SER A 31 18.00 -13.63 -8.50
C SER A 31 18.14 -12.90 -9.85
N THR A 32 17.53 -11.72 -9.98
CA THR A 32 17.63 -10.92 -11.22
C THR A 32 19.00 -10.28 -11.38
N ARG A 33 19.36 -9.99 -12.63
CA ARG A 33 20.64 -9.39 -13.01
C ARG A 33 20.39 -8.21 -13.92
N ALA A 34 21.23 -7.18 -13.80
CA ALA A 34 21.19 -6.07 -14.74
C ALA A 34 22.17 -6.29 -15.89
N GLN A 35 21.70 -6.08 -17.11
CA GLN A 35 22.51 -6.05 -18.33
C GLN A 35 22.26 -4.73 -19.05
N GLY A 36 23.15 -3.76 -18.86
CA GLY A 36 22.89 -2.38 -19.27
C GLY A 36 21.71 -1.82 -18.47
N GLU A 37 20.67 -1.39 -19.17
CA GLU A 37 19.43 -0.87 -18.56
C GLU A 37 18.36 -1.96 -18.35
N GLU A 38 18.53 -3.14 -18.93
CA GLU A 38 17.56 -4.23 -18.80
C GLU A 38 17.79 -5.01 -17.50
N ILE A 39 16.70 -5.41 -16.86
CA ILE A 39 16.72 -6.37 -15.75
C ILE A 39 16.30 -7.72 -16.31
N LEU A 40 17.12 -8.73 -16.10
CA LEU A 40 16.89 -10.09 -16.55
C LEU A 40 16.59 -10.98 -15.36
N LEU A 41 15.58 -11.84 -15.51
CA LEU A 41 15.34 -12.99 -14.65
C LEU A 41 16.51 -13.99 -14.73
N GLU A 42 16.55 -14.94 -13.80
CA GLU A 42 17.61 -15.95 -13.72
C GLU A 42 17.72 -16.81 -14.99
N ASP A 43 16.61 -17.03 -15.69
CA ASP A 43 16.52 -17.75 -16.97
C ASP A 43 16.87 -16.89 -18.20
N GLY A 44 17.26 -15.63 -17.97
CA GLY A 44 17.65 -14.68 -19.02
C GLY A 44 16.48 -13.97 -19.69
N GLN A 45 15.23 -14.24 -19.31
CA GLN A 45 14.09 -13.46 -19.78
C GLN A 45 14.12 -12.04 -19.20
N PRO A 46 13.79 -11.00 -19.96
CA PRO A 46 13.67 -9.65 -19.41
C PRO A 46 12.52 -9.58 -18.40
N VAL A 47 12.72 -8.78 -17.36
CA VAL A 47 11.63 -8.27 -16.53
C VAL A 47 10.99 -7.14 -17.31
N GLU A 48 9.79 -7.40 -17.82
CA GLU A 48 9.05 -6.44 -18.62
C GLU A 48 8.73 -5.19 -17.80
N ASP A 49 8.60 -4.06 -18.50
CA ASP A 49 8.20 -2.79 -17.90
C ASP A 49 9.14 -2.23 -16.81
N VAL A 50 10.34 -2.81 -16.61
CA VAL A 50 11.33 -2.35 -15.62
C VAL A 50 12.69 -2.08 -16.28
N ARG A 51 13.18 -0.85 -16.15
CA ARG A 51 14.52 -0.45 -16.64
C ARG A 51 15.36 0.16 -15.54
N LEU A 52 16.61 -0.26 -15.41
CA LEU A 52 17.60 0.37 -14.55
C LEU A 52 18.24 1.56 -15.28
N VAL A 53 17.88 2.77 -14.88
CA VAL A 53 18.37 4.00 -15.52
C VAL A 53 19.59 4.59 -14.82
N GLU A 54 19.81 4.26 -13.55
CA GLU A 54 20.96 4.78 -12.79
C GLU A 54 21.41 3.81 -11.69
N GLY A 55 22.71 3.80 -11.41
CA GLY A 55 23.29 3.09 -10.27
C GLY A 55 23.50 1.60 -10.52
N ARG A 56 23.63 0.83 -9.44
CA ARG A 56 23.84 -0.62 -9.49
C ARG A 56 22.61 -1.35 -8.99
N HIS A 57 22.16 -2.35 -9.72
CA HIS A 57 20.98 -3.13 -9.39
C HIS A 57 20.92 -3.57 -7.91
N LEU A 58 19.79 -3.28 -7.25
CA LEU A 58 19.48 -3.53 -5.84
C LEU A 58 20.50 -2.98 -4.85
N ARG A 59 21.25 -1.93 -5.23
CA ARG A 59 22.10 -1.18 -4.31
C ARG A 59 21.49 0.17 -3.97
N PRO A 60 21.79 0.72 -2.78
CA PRO A 60 21.45 2.10 -2.48
C PRO A 60 21.90 3.03 -3.61
N GLY A 61 20.98 3.84 -4.12
CA GLY A 61 21.20 4.72 -5.28
C GLY A 61 20.71 4.15 -6.62
N ALA A 62 20.31 2.88 -6.70
CA ALA A 62 19.72 2.30 -7.91
C ALA A 62 18.40 3.00 -8.25
N ARG A 63 18.26 3.48 -9.48
CA ARG A 63 17.05 4.10 -9.99
C ARG A 63 16.48 3.27 -11.13
N TYR A 64 15.21 2.92 -10.99
CA TYR A 64 14.44 2.20 -11.97
C TYR A 64 13.33 3.09 -12.51
N GLU A 65 13.01 2.92 -13.78
CA GLU A 65 11.78 3.44 -14.38
C GLU A 65 10.86 2.25 -14.66
N LEU A 66 9.62 2.39 -14.22
CA LEU A 66 8.55 1.43 -14.45
C LEU A 66 7.61 2.03 -15.50
N SER A 67 7.41 1.33 -16.60
CA SER A 67 6.57 1.76 -17.71
C SER A 67 5.29 0.94 -17.71
N GLU A 68 4.16 1.46 -17.22
CA GLU A 68 2.89 0.79 -17.48
C GLU A 68 2.46 1.06 -18.94
N ALA A 69 2.23 0.00 -19.70
CA ALA A 69 1.71 0.13 -21.07
C ALA A 69 0.39 0.92 -21.08
N GLY A 70 0.36 2.03 -21.84
CA GLY A 70 -0.83 2.88 -21.99
C GLY A 70 -0.99 4.00 -20.96
N ALA A 71 -0.14 4.06 -19.92
CA ALA A 71 -0.17 5.13 -18.94
C ALA A 71 0.76 6.29 -19.35
N THR A 72 0.28 7.53 -19.31
CA THR A 72 1.14 8.74 -19.32
C THR A 72 1.93 8.91 -18.02
N ASP A 73 1.61 8.07 -17.03
CA ASP A 73 2.18 8.12 -15.69
C ASP A 73 3.61 7.59 -15.68
N GLN A 74 4.56 8.45 -15.34
CA GLN A 74 5.94 8.05 -15.14
C GLN A 74 6.15 7.61 -13.70
N VAL A 75 6.54 6.35 -13.52
CA VAL A 75 6.88 5.79 -12.21
C VAL A 75 8.38 5.56 -12.11
N ALA A 76 9.05 6.31 -11.26
CA ALA A 76 10.45 6.08 -10.93
C ALA A 76 10.59 5.49 -9.53
N LEU A 77 11.42 4.46 -9.38
CA LEU A 77 11.73 3.80 -8.12
C LEU A 77 13.20 3.96 -7.79
N LEU A 78 13.51 4.48 -6.60
CA LEU A 78 14.86 4.67 -6.09
C LEU A 78 15.09 3.80 -4.87
N VAL A 79 16.08 2.92 -4.94
CA VAL A 79 16.51 2.10 -3.81
C VAL A 79 17.27 2.98 -2.82
N ARG A 80 16.72 3.11 -1.61
CA ARG A 80 17.36 3.83 -0.49
C ARG A 80 18.18 2.90 0.38
N GLU A 81 17.69 1.68 0.58
CA GLU A 81 18.34 0.65 1.39
C GLU A 81 17.92 -0.71 0.86
N TRP A 82 18.88 -1.62 0.72
CA TRP A 82 18.62 -3.01 0.34
C TRP A 82 19.45 -3.96 1.23
N GLN A 83 18.90 -4.29 2.39
CA GLN A 83 19.53 -5.18 3.37
C GLN A 83 18.49 -6.07 4.06
N ARG A 84 18.43 -7.35 3.69
CA ARG A 84 17.41 -8.29 4.19
C ARG A 84 17.35 -8.44 5.71
N ARG A 85 18.50 -8.37 6.36
CA ARG A 85 18.62 -8.51 7.83
C ARG A 85 18.18 -7.26 8.59
N SER A 86 18.15 -6.08 7.95
CA SER A 86 17.89 -4.80 8.63
C SER A 86 16.67 -4.08 8.05
N ALA A 87 16.70 -3.68 6.78
CA ALA A 87 15.57 -3.10 6.07
C ALA A 87 15.71 -3.12 4.54
N ILE A 88 14.57 -3.17 3.86
CA ILE A 88 14.43 -2.66 2.49
C ILE A 88 13.74 -1.30 2.57
N ALA A 89 14.27 -0.31 1.88
CA ALA A 89 13.64 1.00 1.72
C ALA A 89 13.72 1.44 0.26
N VAL A 90 12.55 1.77 -0.29
CA VAL A 90 12.42 2.28 -1.67
C VAL A 90 11.65 3.59 -1.65
N GLU A 91 12.02 4.48 -2.55
CA GLU A 91 11.30 5.72 -2.80
C GLU A 91 10.70 5.66 -4.20
N GLN A 92 9.38 5.79 -4.28
CA GLN A 92 8.63 5.85 -5.52
C GLN A 92 8.26 7.30 -5.81
N LEU A 93 8.47 7.73 -7.05
CA LEU A 93 7.98 8.98 -7.60
C LEU A 93 7.03 8.63 -8.74
N LEU A 94 5.76 8.93 -8.56
CA LEU A 94 4.72 8.85 -9.58
C LEU A 94 4.46 10.28 -10.07
N VAL A 95 4.56 10.49 -11.38
CA VAL A 95 4.19 11.75 -12.04
C VAL A 95 3.08 11.44 -13.03
N SER A 96 1.89 11.96 -12.75
CA SER A 96 0.76 11.97 -13.67
C SER A 96 0.38 13.39 -14.03
N ASP A 97 -0.50 13.56 -15.02
CA ASP A 97 -1.06 14.86 -15.41
C ASP A 97 -1.79 15.55 -14.24
N ASP A 98 -2.40 14.75 -13.36
CA ASP A 98 -3.19 15.23 -12.24
C ASP A 98 -2.37 15.41 -10.96
N ALA A 99 -1.29 14.67 -10.76
CA ALA A 99 -0.54 14.72 -9.51
C ALA A 99 0.89 14.22 -9.60
N THR A 100 1.76 14.84 -8.79
CA THR A 100 3.05 14.26 -8.43
C THR A 100 2.98 13.67 -7.03
N VAL A 101 3.19 12.35 -6.92
CA VAL A 101 3.23 11.62 -5.67
C VAL A 101 4.65 11.11 -5.42
N ARG A 102 5.24 11.52 -4.30
CA ARG A 102 6.51 10.97 -3.81
C ARG A 102 6.24 10.17 -2.54
N MET A 103 6.48 8.87 -2.61
CA MET A 103 6.27 7.92 -1.52
C MET A 103 7.57 7.21 -1.15
N THR A 104 7.79 6.95 0.13
CA THR A 104 8.88 6.12 0.63
C THR A 104 8.25 4.96 1.38
N LEU A 105 8.55 3.75 0.95
CA LEU A 105 8.17 2.52 1.62
C LEU A 105 9.39 1.95 2.32
N ARG A 106 9.22 1.53 3.57
CA ARG A 106 10.28 0.91 4.35
C ARG A 106 9.73 -0.31 5.09
N LEU A 107 10.32 -1.46 4.80
CA LEU A 107 10.07 -2.70 5.50
C LEU A 107 11.27 -3.03 6.38
N ARG A 108 11.05 -3.17 7.69
CA ARG A 108 12.08 -3.59 8.66
C ARG A 108 12.12 -5.11 8.80
N THR A 109 13.34 -5.63 8.88
CA THR A 109 13.65 -7.06 8.94
C THR A 109 12.84 -7.88 7.92
N PRO A 110 13.02 -7.63 6.62
CA PRO A 110 12.38 -8.37 5.52
C PRO A 110 12.19 -9.88 5.72
N ASP A 111 13.22 -10.58 6.20
CA ASP A 111 13.15 -12.04 6.40
C ASP A 111 12.25 -12.45 7.58
N ARG A 112 11.86 -11.50 8.43
CA ARG A 112 10.89 -11.64 9.53
C ARG A 112 10.16 -10.32 9.70
N PRO A 113 9.20 -9.98 8.82
CA PRO A 113 8.59 -8.66 8.75
C PRO A 113 8.06 -8.18 10.10
N ARG A 114 8.63 -7.09 10.64
CA ARG A 114 8.19 -6.53 11.93
C ARG A 114 7.44 -5.22 11.79
N LEU A 115 7.85 -4.39 10.84
CA LEU A 115 7.35 -3.04 10.72
C LEU A 115 7.37 -2.60 9.27
N LEU A 116 6.20 -2.16 8.79
CA LEU A 116 6.05 -1.45 7.54
C LEU A 116 5.77 0.02 7.83
N GLU A 117 6.59 0.89 7.26
CA GLU A 117 6.40 2.34 7.28
C GLU A 117 6.22 2.85 5.86
N VAL A 118 5.24 3.72 5.67
CA VAL A 118 4.99 4.39 4.40
C VAL A 118 4.92 5.89 4.69
N GLU A 119 5.68 6.69 3.98
CA GLU A 119 5.61 8.14 4.04
C GLU A 119 5.37 8.69 2.64
N GLY A 120 4.45 9.63 2.48
CA GLY A 120 4.04 10.12 1.18
C GLY A 120 3.84 11.62 1.17
N ARG A 121 4.14 12.25 0.05
CA ARG A 121 3.79 13.63 -0.24
C ARG A 121 3.12 13.67 -1.61
N VAL A 122 1.99 14.36 -1.67
CA VAL A 122 1.23 14.54 -2.90
C VAL A 122 1.26 16.02 -3.25
N ARG A 123 1.53 16.32 -4.51
CA ARG A 123 1.35 17.62 -5.11
C ARG A 123 0.30 17.50 -6.20
N GLY A 124 -0.80 18.23 -6.07
CA GLY A 124 -1.82 18.32 -7.12
C GLY A 124 -1.38 19.20 -8.28
N PRO A 125 -2.20 19.32 -9.33
CA PRO A 125 -1.82 19.95 -10.59
C PRO A 125 -1.66 21.46 -10.40
N GLU A 126 -0.95 22.12 -11.32
CA GLU A 126 -0.87 23.58 -11.31
C GLU A 126 -2.27 24.21 -11.44
N GLY A 127 -2.54 25.30 -10.72
CA GLY A 127 -3.87 25.94 -10.68
C GLY A 127 -4.85 25.44 -9.60
N SER A 128 -4.64 24.26 -8.98
CA SER A 128 -5.56 23.65 -7.99
C SER A 128 -5.62 24.31 -6.59
N GLY A 129 -5.00 25.48 -6.40
CA GLY A 129 -5.14 26.30 -5.19
C GLY A 129 -4.80 25.59 -3.86
N ALA A 130 -5.71 25.63 -2.89
CA ALA A 130 -5.51 25.10 -1.53
C ALA A 130 -5.43 23.55 -1.44
N LEU A 131 -5.80 22.84 -2.51
CA LEU A 131 -5.73 21.37 -2.64
C LEU A 131 -4.35 20.86 -3.09
N ARG A 132 -3.44 21.78 -3.40
CA ARG A 132 -2.15 21.47 -4.05
C ARG A 132 -1.20 20.58 -3.25
N ARG A 133 -1.31 20.47 -1.92
CA ARG A 133 -0.27 19.78 -1.10
C ARG A 133 -0.85 18.94 0.04
N GLY A 134 -0.57 17.64 -0.03
CA GLY A 134 -0.83 16.66 1.03
C GLY A 134 0.46 15.99 1.49
N SER A 135 0.48 15.55 2.75
CA SER A 135 1.52 14.64 3.26
C SER A 135 0.88 13.57 4.13
N GLY A 136 1.31 12.34 3.98
CA GLY A 136 0.81 11.18 4.70
C GLY A 136 1.95 10.42 5.36
N LYS A 137 1.68 9.79 6.50
CA LYS A 137 2.51 8.71 7.03
C LYS A 137 1.63 7.60 7.53
N ALA A 138 1.89 6.37 7.11
CA ALA A 138 1.32 5.16 7.64
C ALA A 138 2.40 4.30 8.32
N ARG A 139 1.97 3.53 9.30
CA ARG A 139 2.79 2.60 10.06
C ARG A 139 1.95 1.39 10.40
N LEU A 140 2.42 0.21 10.05
CA LEU A 140 1.87 -1.09 10.43
C LEU A 140 2.93 -1.85 11.21
N ASP A 141 2.72 -1.94 12.52
CA ASP A 141 3.53 -2.76 13.42
C ASP A 141 2.98 -4.18 13.39
N LEU A 142 3.62 -5.04 12.60
CA LEU A 142 3.16 -6.39 12.33
C LEU A 142 3.24 -7.27 13.58
N ALA A 143 4.30 -7.10 14.38
CA ALA A 143 4.43 -7.79 15.66
C ALA A 143 3.27 -7.44 16.61
N ALA A 144 2.94 -6.15 16.74
CA ALA A 144 1.79 -5.73 17.53
C ALA A 144 0.45 -6.15 16.90
N TRP A 145 0.37 -6.27 15.57
CA TRP A 145 -0.83 -6.69 14.85
C TRP A 145 -1.20 -8.13 15.21
N TRP A 146 -0.26 -9.07 15.07
CA TRP A 146 -0.52 -10.46 15.40
C TRP A 146 -0.64 -10.69 16.91
N ALA A 147 0.13 -9.97 17.74
CA ALA A 147 -0.06 -10.01 19.19
C ALA A 147 -1.49 -9.61 19.59
N ALA A 148 -2.08 -8.61 18.93
CA ALA A 148 -3.47 -8.21 19.18
C ALA A 148 -4.49 -9.29 18.73
N THR A 149 -4.19 -10.06 17.68
CA THR A 149 -5.06 -11.18 17.26
C THR A 149 -4.98 -12.38 18.19
N GLY A 150 -3.90 -12.55 18.96
CA GLY A 150 -3.74 -13.64 19.93
C GLY A 150 -4.44 -13.38 21.28
N LEU A 151 -5.03 -12.21 21.48
CA LEU A 151 -5.73 -11.87 22.72
C LEU A 151 -7.04 -12.66 22.85
N ALA A 152 -7.35 -13.09 24.07
CA ALA A 152 -8.61 -13.78 24.38
C ALA A 152 -9.83 -12.90 24.03
N PRO A 153 -10.96 -13.51 23.62
CA PRO A 153 -12.21 -12.78 23.44
C PRO A 153 -12.58 -11.98 24.69
N GLY A 154 -12.92 -10.70 24.52
CA GLY A 154 -13.25 -9.79 25.63
C GLY A 154 -12.05 -9.13 26.31
N ALA A 155 -10.81 -9.49 25.97
CA ALA A 155 -9.63 -8.78 26.46
C ALA A 155 -9.65 -7.29 26.01
N PRO A 156 -9.15 -6.37 26.86
CA PRO A 156 -9.09 -4.97 26.52
C PRO A 156 -8.19 -4.76 25.27
N PRO A 157 -8.57 -3.86 24.36
CA PRO A 157 -7.78 -3.61 23.17
C PRO A 157 -6.41 -3.03 23.53
N ALA A 158 -5.40 -3.34 22.72
CA ALA A 158 -4.07 -2.77 22.88
C ALA A 158 -4.12 -1.23 22.96
N VAL A 159 -3.36 -0.68 23.90
CA VAL A 159 -3.25 0.77 24.17
C VAL A 159 -2.94 1.55 22.89
N ARG A 160 -2.07 0.98 22.04
CA ARG A 160 -1.70 1.53 20.74
C ARG A 160 -2.26 0.68 19.61
N ALA A 161 -2.92 1.32 18.65
CA ALA A 161 -3.37 0.65 17.43
C ALA A 161 -2.15 0.13 16.64
N PRO A 162 -2.11 -1.16 16.28
CA PRO A 162 -0.98 -1.74 15.53
C PRO A 162 -0.79 -1.12 14.16
N ALA A 163 -1.88 -0.74 13.48
CA ALA A 163 -1.80 0.02 12.23
C ALA A 163 -2.38 1.43 12.40
N THR A 164 -1.63 2.43 11.93
CA THR A 164 -2.06 3.82 11.95
C THR A 164 -1.66 4.52 10.66
N ALA A 165 -2.54 5.38 10.15
CA ALA A 165 -2.20 6.32 9.10
C ALA A 165 -2.57 7.73 9.52
N ARG A 166 -1.77 8.71 9.11
CA ARG A 166 -1.98 10.13 9.37
C ARG A 166 -1.84 10.88 8.06
N LEU A 167 -2.90 11.59 7.68
CA LEU A 167 -2.88 12.49 6.54
C LEU A 167 -2.92 13.93 7.06
N LYS A 168 -2.02 14.76 6.56
CA LYS A 168 -1.99 16.19 6.79
C LYS A 168 -2.25 16.88 5.46
N HIS A 169 -3.29 17.70 5.44
CA HIS A 169 -3.65 18.54 4.32
C HIS A 169 -3.76 20.00 4.79
N ARG A 170 -3.81 20.97 3.87
CA ARG A 170 -4.04 22.38 4.24
C ARG A 170 -5.42 22.57 4.89
N LEU A 171 -6.43 21.86 4.42
CA LEU A 171 -7.82 21.93 4.91
C LEU A 171 -8.03 21.23 6.26
N GLY A 172 -7.18 20.25 6.61
CA GLY A 172 -7.39 19.44 7.81
C GLY A 172 -6.33 18.37 8.01
N LYS A 173 -6.51 17.60 9.08
CA LYS A 173 -5.72 16.42 9.41
C LYS A 173 -6.68 15.24 9.56
N ALA A 174 -6.33 14.09 9.02
CA ALA A 174 -7.03 12.85 9.24
C ALA A 174 -6.10 11.82 9.91
N ARG A 175 -6.65 10.99 10.78
CA ARG A 175 -5.95 9.89 11.43
C ARG A 175 -6.80 8.65 11.32
N LEU A 176 -6.27 7.63 10.65
CA LEU A 176 -6.81 6.28 10.61
C LEU A 176 -6.11 5.43 11.66
N CYS A 177 -6.87 4.61 12.38
CA CYS A 177 -6.35 3.57 13.27
C CYS A 177 -7.09 2.27 12.96
N LEU A 178 -6.33 1.18 12.77
CA LEU A 178 -6.87 -0.15 12.59
C LEU A 178 -6.48 -1.01 13.80
N ARG A 179 -7.42 -1.80 14.28
CA ARG A 179 -7.18 -2.77 15.36
C ARG A 179 -7.74 -4.13 14.95
N PRO A 180 -6.88 -5.15 14.76
CA PRO A 180 -7.36 -6.48 14.46
C PRO A 180 -7.81 -7.18 15.73
N ARG A 181 -8.74 -8.10 15.57
CA ARG A 181 -9.12 -9.12 16.53
C ARG A 181 -9.32 -10.41 15.77
N ARG A 182 -9.01 -11.54 16.37
CA ARG A 182 -9.29 -12.82 15.74
C ARG A 182 -10.80 -13.05 15.70
N ALA A 183 -11.27 -13.54 14.57
CA ALA A 183 -12.63 -13.98 14.35
C ALA A 183 -12.59 -15.46 13.92
N ASP A 184 -13.75 -16.10 13.95
CA ASP A 184 -13.86 -17.50 13.55
C ASP A 184 -13.59 -17.70 12.06
N GLY A 185 -13.25 -18.93 11.68
CA GLY A 185 -13.10 -19.32 10.27
C GLY A 185 -11.87 -18.73 9.57
N GLY A 186 -10.76 -18.53 10.30
CA GLY A 186 -9.50 -18.04 9.69
C GLY A 186 -9.59 -16.58 9.24
N ARG A 187 -10.39 -15.77 9.94
CA ARG A 187 -10.60 -14.36 9.61
C ARG A 187 -10.19 -13.46 10.77
N TRP A 188 -9.98 -12.20 10.44
CA TRP A 188 -9.85 -11.13 11.42
C TRP A 188 -11.04 -10.20 11.33
N GLN A 189 -11.57 -9.81 12.48
CA GLN A 189 -12.41 -8.63 12.57
C GLN A 189 -11.51 -7.42 12.80
N VAL A 190 -11.54 -6.45 11.90
CA VAL A 190 -10.71 -5.25 11.97
C VAL A 190 -11.59 -4.04 12.29
N ASP A 191 -11.35 -3.44 13.45
CA ASP A 191 -11.97 -2.18 13.84
C ASP A 191 -11.25 -1.01 13.15
N VAL A 192 -11.98 -0.30 12.29
CA VAL A 192 -11.49 0.85 11.54
C VAL A 192 -12.01 2.13 12.17
N ALA A 193 -11.11 3.00 12.62
CA ALA A 193 -11.46 4.30 13.18
C ALA A 193 -10.77 5.44 12.43
N LEU A 194 -11.57 6.31 11.79
CA LEU A 194 -11.10 7.51 11.11
C LEU A 194 -11.47 8.75 11.93
N THR A 195 -10.47 9.50 12.36
CA THR A 195 -10.63 10.79 13.04
C THR A 195 -10.22 11.91 12.10
N VAL A 196 -11.16 12.79 11.77
CA VAL A 196 -10.93 13.96 10.93
C VAL A 196 -11.01 15.25 11.77
N ARG A 197 -10.01 16.10 11.61
CA ARG A 197 -9.91 17.41 12.26
C ARG A 197 -9.63 18.49 11.22
N GLY A 198 -10.64 19.31 10.92
CA GLY A 198 -10.46 20.53 10.13
C GLY A 198 -9.58 21.55 10.84
N ARG A 199 -8.92 22.42 10.06
CA ARG A 199 -8.24 23.62 10.58
C ARG A 199 -9.25 24.76 10.79
N TRP A 200 -8.92 25.68 11.70
CA TRP A 200 -9.83 26.67 12.31
C TRP A 200 -10.68 27.48 11.33
N LEU A 201 -10.17 27.88 10.16
CA LEU A 201 -10.91 28.69 9.18
C LEU A 201 -12.07 27.96 8.48
N LEU A 202 -12.07 26.62 8.44
CA LEU A 202 -13.13 25.82 7.79
C LEU A 202 -14.03 25.10 8.80
N ARG A 203 -13.82 25.29 10.10
CA ARG A 203 -14.61 24.62 11.15
C ARG A 203 -16.12 24.92 11.06
N PRO A 204 -16.57 26.17 10.85
CA PRO A 204 -18.00 26.46 10.75
C PRO A 204 -18.62 25.80 9.52
N VAL A 205 -17.96 25.94 8.36
CA VAL A 205 -18.42 25.36 7.09
C VAL A 205 -18.45 23.84 7.14
N ALA A 206 -17.41 23.20 7.69
CA ALA A 206 -17.38 21.75 7.86
C ALA A 206 -18.42 21.25 8.87
N ALA A 207 -18.73 22.02 9.93
CA ALA A 207 -19.77 21.67 10.87
C ALA A 207 -21.16 21.68 10.20
N VAL A 208 -21.45 22.70 9.39
CA VAL A 208 -22.70 22.80 8.61
C VAL A 208 -22.78 21.70 7.56
N ALA A 209 -21.71 21.49 6.78
CA ALA A 209 -21.65 20.42 5.78
C ALA A 209 -21.82 19.03 6.40
N LEU A 210 -21.24 18.79 7.59
CA LEU A 210 -21.44 17.53 8.31
C LEU A 210 -22.83 17.39 8.94
N MET A 211 -23.51 18.49 9.25
CA MET A 211 -24.89 18.45 9.73
C MET A 211 -25.84 18.02 8.61
N VAL A 212 -25.63 18.53 7.40
CA VAL A 212 -26.46 18.21 6.21
C VAL A 212 -26.04 16.88 5.56
N ALA A 213 -24.74 16.65 5.38
CA ALA A 213 -24.20 15.48 4.68
C ALA A 213 -23.61 14.41 5.61
N GLY A 214 -23.86 14.48 6.92
CA GLY A 214 -23.27 13.54 7.90
C GLY A 214 -23.65 12.08 7.67
N ARG A 215 -24.89 11.82 7.24
CA ARG A 215 -25.36 10.47 6.86
C ARG A 215 -24.68 9.96 5.58
N PRO A 216 -24.68 10.71 4.45
CA PRO A 216 -23.90 10.36 3.27
C PRO A 216 -22.42 10.10 3.56
N VAL A 217 -21.76 10.94 4.37
CA VAL A 217 -20.34 10.78 4.73
C VAL A 217 -20.11 9.49 5.51
N ARG A 218 -20.97 9.15 6.48
CA ARG A 218 -20.88 7.88 7.22
C ARG A 218 -21.09 6.68 6.32
N ARG A 219 -22.06 6.74 5.39
CA ARG A 219 -22.31 5.67 4.41
C ARG A 219 -21.14 5.52 3.43
N GLY A 220 -20.62 6.61 2.90
CA GLY A 220 -19.47 6.61 2.01
C GLY A 220 -18.22 6.05 2.69
N PHE A 221 -17.96 6.44 3.95
CA PHE A 221 -16.88 5.83 4.74
C PHE A 221 -17.10 4.33 4.94
N ARG A 222 -18.30 3.91 5.33
CA ARG A 222 -18.62 2.49 5.50
C ARG A 222 -18.39 1.72 4.20
N SER A 223 -18.95 2.20 3.10
CA SER A 223 -18.82 1.57 1.79
C SER A 223 -17.35 1.51 1.33
N ALA A 224 -16.57 2.56 1.53
CA ALA A 224 -15.14 2.54 1.21
C ALA A 224 -14.36 1.51 2.05
N VAL A 225 -14.72 1.34 3.32
CA VAL A 225 -14.10 0.32 4.19
C VAL A 225 -14.54 -1.10 3.80
N GLU A 226 -15.80 -1.31 3.44
CA GLU A 226 -16.30 -2.59 2.93
C GLU A 226 -15.62 -2.95 1.60
N GLN A 227 -15.55 -2.03 0.64
CA GLN A 227 -14.86 -2.23 -0.64
C GLN A 227 -13.36 -2.56 -0.45
N ALA A 228 -12.68 -1.88 0.48
CA ALA A 228 -11.30 -2.19 0.80
C ALA A 228 -11.13 -3.58 1.42
N ALA A 229 -12.08 -4.01 2.25
CA ALA A 229 -12.09 -5.35 2.83
C ALA A 229 -12.35 -6.43 1.76
N ASP A 230 -13.24 -6.17 0.81
CA ASP A 230 -13.51 -7.08 -0.31
C ASP A 230 -12.31 -7.21 -1.24
N ALA A 231 -11.67 -6.08 -1.58
CA ALA A 231 -10.43 -6.09 -2.36
C ALA A 231 -9.33 -6.88 -1.66
N TRP A 232 -9.14 -6.67 -0.36
CA TRP A 232 -8.21 -7.46 0.45
C TRP A 232 -8.55 -8.95 0.42
N ASN A 233 -9.81 -9.31 0.65
CA ASN A 233 -10.25 -10.71 0.69
C ASN A 233 -10.03 -11.41 -0.66
N ARG A 234 -10.23 -10.70 -1.77
CA ARG A 234 -9.95 -11.21 -3.10
C ARG A 234 -8.46 -11.46 -3.28
N SER A 235 -7.63 -10.43 -3.12
CA SER A 235 -6.18 -10.53 -3.35
C SER A 235 -5.49 -11.51 -2.40
N ILE A 236 -5.86 -11.53 -1.12
CA ILE A 236 -5.31 -12.48 -0.15
C ILE A 236 -5.88 -13.88 -0.39
N GLY A 237 -7.14 -14.02 -0.80
CA GLY A 237 -7.72 -15.31 -1.14
C GLY A 237 -6.97 -15.99 -2.28
N GLU A 238 -6.72 -15.25 -3.37
CA GLU A 238 -5.92 -15.70 -4.52
C GLU A 238 -4.50 -16.10 -4.07
N LEU A 239 -3.85 -15.25 -3.28
CA LEU A 239 -2.49 -15.49 -2.79
C LEU A 239 -2.38 -16.65 -1.79
N LEU A 240 -3.42 -16.92 -1.00
CA LEU A 240 -3.46 -18.06 -0.08
C LEU A 240 -3.78 -19.38 -0.81
N ALA A 241 -4.44 -19.33 -1.97
CA ALA A 241 -4.69 -20.50 -2.79
C ALA A 241 -3.43 -21.03 -3.49
N LEU A 242 -2.43 -20.17 -3.71
CA LEU A 242 -1.17 -20.55 -4.35
C LEU A 242 -0.27 -21.34 -3.39
N THR A 243 0.24 -22.48 -3.85
CA THR A 243 1.39 -23.14 -3.19
C THR A 243 2.64 -22.26 -3.31
N PRO A 244 3.69 -22.50 -2.52
CA PRO A 244 4.93 -21.71 -2.59
C PRO A 244 5.55 -21.73 -3.99
N ASP A 245 5.56 -22.89 -4.65
CA ASP A 245 6.03 -23.04 -6.04
C ASP A 245 5.09 -22.35 -7.03
N GLY A 246 3.78 -22.45 -6.82
CA GLY A 246 2.78 -21.76 -7.63
C GLY A 246 2.92 -20.25 -7.54
N LEU A 247 3.22 -19.71 -6.36
CA LEU A 247 3.50 -18.29 -6.17
C LEU A 247 4.82 -17.88 -6.83
N ARG A 248 5.87 -18.69 -6.73
CA ARG A 248 7.13 -18.40 -7.43
C ARG A 248 6.91 -18.35 -8.94
N ALA A 249 6.15 -19.30 -9.49
CA ALA A 249 5.78 -19.33 -10.89
C ALA A 249 4.93 -18.12 -11.28
N GLU A 250 3.95 -17.75 -10.45
CA GLU A 250 3.10 -16.57 -10.65
C GLU A 250 3.92 -15.27 -10.66
N LEU A 251 4.82 -15.09 -9.69
CA LEU A 251 5.68 -13.91 -9.62
C LEU A 251 6.63 -13.82 -10.82
N LYS A 252 7.22 -14.96 -11.25
CA LYS A 252 8.02 -15.01 -12.48
C LYS A 252 7.19 -14.69 -13.71
N ARG A 253 5.98 -15.25 -13.80
CA ARG A 253 5.05 -14.99 -14.89
C ARG A 253 4.68 -13.51 -14.96
N GLN A 254 4.26 -12.91 -13.85
CA GLN A 254 3.96 -11.47 -13.79
C GLN A 254 5.17 -10.58 -14.09
N ALA A 255 6.39 -11.02 -13.74
CA ALA A 255 7.60 -10.29 -14.09
C ALA A 255 7.95 -10.38 -15.59
N ALA A 256 7.58 -11.48 -16.25
CA ALA A 256 7.85 -11.72 -17.67
C ALA A 256 6.68 -11.32 -18.60
N GLU A 257 5.46 -11.22 -18.07
CA GLU A 257 4.28 -10.82 -18.82
C GLU A 257 4.17 -9.30 -18.86
N ARG A 258 4.32 -8.74 -20.07
CA ARG A 258 3.82 -7.41 -20.40
C ARG A 258 2.30 -7.44 -20.22
N THR A 259 1.73 -6.58 -19.38
CA THR A 259 0.26 -6.49 -19.26
C THR A 259 -0.29 -6.08 -20.62
N PRO A 260 -1.03 -6.94 -21.35
CA PRO A 260 -1.58 -6.55 -22.63
C PRO A 260 -2.79 -5.63 -22.39
N GLU A 261 -2.76 -4.44 -22.97
CA GLU A 261 -3.98 -3.66 -23.18
C GLU A 261 -4.98 -4.52 -23.97
N GLN A 262 -6.17 -4.76 -23.42
CA GLN A 262 -7.34 -4.93 -24.29
C GLN A 262 -7.65 -3.54 -24.86
N PRO A 263 -7.50 -3.30 -26.17
CA PRO A 263 -7.91 -2.04 -26.76
C PRO A 263 -9.43 -1.91 -26.57
N MET A 264 -9.83 -0.94 -25.74
CA MET A 264 -11.22 -0.53 -25.63
C MET A 264 -11.61 0.05 -27.00
N GLY A 265 -12.41 -0.71 -27.74
CA GLY A 265 -12.74 -0.45 -29.13
C GLY A 265 -13.20 0.99 -29.36
N ALA A 266 -12.62 1.61 -30.39
CA ALA A 266 -13.14 2.86 -30.95
C ALA A 266 -14.62 2.67 -31.34
N PRO A 267 -15.50 3.65 -31.09
CA PRO A 267 -16.88 3.57 -31.55
C PRO A 267 -16.91 3.62 -33.10
N PRO A 268 -17.82 2.87 -33.74
CA PRO A 268 -17.97 2.90 -35.19
C PRO A 268 -18.50 4.27 -35.67
N PRO A 269 -18.27 4.61 -36.96
CA PRO A 269 -18.51 5.94 -37.53
C PRO A 269 -19.98 6.37 -37.54
#